data_AF-A0A936Y424-F1
#
_entry.id   AF-A0A936Y424-F1
#
_cell.length_a   1.000
_cell.length_b   1.000
_cell.length_c   1.000
_cell.angle_alpha   90.00
_cell.angle_beta   90.00
_cell.angle_gamma   90.00
#
_symmetry.space_group_name_H-M   'P 1'
#
loop_
_entity.id
_entity.type
_entity.pdbx_description
1 polymer ?
#
loop_
_entity_poly.entity_id
_entity_poly.type
_entity_poly.pdbx_seq_one_letter_code
_entity_poly.pdbx_strand_id
1 'polypeptide(L)'
;MHSTHLQKQDVKGFAALGKYQSIFLALVIGVLFVAYLFPLTFLMGHSSVFDEGDIAQHISGWRFYAQDPWQLPLLQTTSLNHPDGISIALMDGIPIAALFFKALISIFPNAFADHFHFFGWWIGLVFVMQALAATALIRALGIKHWFGQLIAIGFAITWPVLHARYHHPALMMQCVILFALALYF
;
A
#
# COMPACT_ATOMS: atom_id res chain seq x y z
N MET A 1 -11.56 62.04 6.14
CA MET A 1 -11.79 60.73 5.51
C MET A 1 -10.56 59.89 5.77
N HIS A 2 -10.64 59.02 6.77
CA HIS A 2 -9.52 58.25 7.31
C HIS A 2 -9.33 57.00 6.44
N SER A 3 -8.30 56.97 5.59
CA SER A 3 -7.96 55.78 4.81
C SER A 3 -7.29 54.77 5.73
N THR A 4 -8.08 53.81 6.22
CA THR A 4 -7.58 52.67 6.98
C THR A 4 -6.73 51.82 6.05
N HIS A 5 -5.41 52.04 6.07
CA HIS A 5 -4.45 51.08 5.54
C HIS A 5 -4.56 49.80 6.36
N LEU A 6 -5.41 48.88 5.89
CA LEU A 6 -5.38 47.50 6.35
C LEU A 6 -4.04 46.91 5.89
N GLN A 7 -3.06 47.03 6.77
CA GLN A 7 -1.81 46.30 6.69
C GLN A 7 -2.19 44.82 6.59
N LYS A 8 -2.07 44.25 5.39
CA LYS A 8 -2.08 42.80 5.19
C LYS A 8 -1.01 42.25 6.12
N GLN A 9 -1.43 41.67 7.25
CA GLN A 9 -0.57 40.83 8.03
C GLN A 9 -0.13 39.70 7.11
N ASP A 10 1.10 39.78 6.62
CA ASP A 10 1.81 38.62 6.08
C ASP A 10 1.92 37.62 7.22
N VAL A 11 0.88 36.80 7.38
CA VAL A 11 0.99 35.53 8.08
C VAL A 11 2.16 34.84 7.42
N LYS A 12 3.29 34.69 8.13
CA LYS A 12 4.46 33.97 7.63
C LYS A 12 3.97 32.60 7.16
N GLY A 13 3.76 32.45 5.87
CA GLY A 13 3.23 31.23 5.28
C GLY A 13 4.16 30.08 5.62
N PHE A 14 3.61 28.90 5.87
CA PHE A 14 4.41 27.70 6.05
C PHE A 14 5.39 27.54 4.87
N ALA A 15 6.63 27.16 5.16
CA ALA A 15 7.65 27.00 4.13
C ALA A 15 7.22 25.97 3.07
N ALA A 16 7.38 26.34 1.79
CA ALA A 16 7.16 25.45 0.66
C ALA A 16 8.23 24.34 0.64
N LEU A 17 7.81 23.10 0.35
CA LEU A 17 8.71 21.98 0.13
C LEU A 17 8.89 21.71 -1.37
N GLY A 18 10.12 21.43 -1.76
CA GLY A 18 10.44 20.87 -3.07
C GLY A 18 9.79 19.51 -3.28
N LYS A 19 9.72 19.05 -4.53
CA LYS A 19 9.12 17.74 -4.90
C LYS A 19 9.78 16.60 -4.13
N TYR A 20 11.11 16.53 -4.14
CA TYR A 20 11.85 15.46 -3.46
C TYR A 20 11.73 15.54 -1.94
N GLN A 21 11.72 16.74 -1.35
CA GLN A 21 11.50 16.92 0.08
C GLN A 21 10.11 16.42 0.52
N SER A 22 9.10 16.65 -0.32
CA SER A 22 7.73 16.22 -0.07
C SER A 22 7.61 14.69 -0.11
N ILE A 23 8.22 14.07 -1.12
CA ILE A 23 8.28 12.61 -1.24
C ILE A 23 9.03 12.01 -0.06
N PHE A 24 10.18 12.59 0.30
CA PHE A 24 10.97 12.15 1.44
C PHE A 24 10.18 12.23 2.75
N LEU A 25 9.47 13.34 2.98
CA LEU A 25 8.58 13.51 4.13
C LEU A 25 7.51 12.42 4.19
N ALA A 26 6.84 12.15 3.07
CA ALA A 26 5.81 11.11 2.96
C ALA A 26 6.37 9.71 3.23
N LEU A 27 7.56 9.38 2.70
CA LEU A 27 8.24 8.11 2.93
C LEU A 27 8.59 7.93 4.41
N VAL A 28 9.22 8.94 5.02
CA VAL A 28 9.60 8.89 6.43
C VAL A 28 8.37 8.69 7.30
N ILE A 29 7.30 9.46 7.09
CA ILE A 29 6.08 9.33 7.88
C ILE A 29 5.41 7.98 7.65
N GLY A 30 5.27 7.53 6.40
CA GLY A 30 4.68 6.24 6.07
C GLY A 30 5.44 5.07 6.70
N VAL A 31 6.77 5.06 6.60
CA VAL A 31 7.62 4.00 7.17
C VAL A 31 7.57 4.02 8.69
N LEU A 32 7.68 5.19 9.33
CA LEU A 32 7.57 5.31 10.79
C LEU A 32 6.19 4.88 11.29
N PHE A 33 5.13 5.21 10.55
CA PHE A 33 3.78 4.81 10.89
C PHE A 33 3.59 3.28 10.80
N VAL A 34 4.12 2.65 9.75
CA VAL A 34 4.14 1.18 9.62
C VAL A 34 4.94 0.54 10.76
N ALA A 35 6.12 1.07 11.07
CA ALA A 35 6.97 0.58 12.16
C ALA A 35 6.32 0.74 13.55
N TYR A 36 5.49 1.77 13.73
CA TYR A 36 4.71 1.98 14.94
C TYR A 36 3.53 1.02 15.06
N LEU A 37 2.82 0.76 13.95
CA LEU A 37 1.58 -0.02 13.96
C LEU A 37 1.81 -1.53 13.90
N PHE A 38 2.80 -1.99 13.14
CA PHE A 38 3.01 -3.40 12.87
C PHE A 38 4.33 -3.89 13.45
N PRO A 39 4.32 -4.92 14.32
CA PRO A 39 5.55 -5.55 14.77
C PRO A 39 6.26 -6.22 13.60
N LEU A 40 7.59 -6.37 13.69
CA LEU A 40 8.37 -6.97 12.62
C LEU A 40 7.92 -8.40 12.29
N THR A 41 7.44 -9.15 13.30
CA THR A 41 6.87 -10.49 13.13
C THR A 41 5.64 -10.48 12.22
N PHE A 42 4.79 -9.45 12.31
CA PHE A 42 3.66 -9.28 11.41
C PHE A 42 4.12 -8.98 9.98
N LEU A 43 5.07 -8.06 9.81
CA LEU A 43 5.59 -7.75 8.48
C LEU A 43 6.28 -8.96 7.83
N MET A 44 6.94 -9.80 8.62
CA MET A 44 7.53 -11.07 8.17
C MET A 44 6.53 -12.21 7.98
N GLY A 45 5.24 -11.99 8.25
CA GLY A 45 4.21 -13.01 8.02
C GLY A 45 4.10 -14.08 9.10
N HIS A 46 4.67 -13.86 10.29
CA HIS A 46 4.66 -14.81 11.42
C HIS A 46 3.64 -14.45 12.52
N SER A 47 2.72 -13.52 12.26
CA SER A 47 1.65 -13.18 13.20
C SER A 47 0.52 -14.19 13.13
N SER A 48 -0.10 -14.50 14.27
CA SER A 48 -1.26 -15.39 14.36
C SER A 48 -2.48 -14.90 13.55
N VAL A 49 -2.53 -13.61 13.23
CA VAL A 49 -3.56 -13.04 12.34
C VAL A 49 -3.60 -13.78 11.00
N PHE A 50 -2.46 -14.24 10.49
CA PHE A 50 -2.35 -14.91 9.20
C PHE A 50 -2.86 -16.35 9.21
N ASP A 51 -3.11 -16.91 10.38
CA ASP A 51 -3.54 -18.31 10.55
C ASP A 51 -5.06 -18.46 10.65
N GLU A 52 -5.81 -17.35 10.67
CA GLU A 52 -7.26 -17.34 10.89
C GLU A 52 -8.03 -16.51 9.83
N GLY A 53 -9.32 -16.83 9.66
CA GLY A 53 -10.24 -16.06 8.82
C GLY A 53 -9.87 -16.01 7.33
N ASP A 54 -10.32 -14.94 6.66
CA ASP A 54 -10.17 -14.78 5.20
C ASP A 54 -8.70 -14.72 4.75
N ILE A 55 -7.81 -14.18 5.59
CA ILE A 55 -6.40 -14.05 5.22
C ILE A 55 -5.70 -15.40 5.10
N ALA A 56 -6.10 -16.39 5.91
CA ALA A 56 -5.61 -17.76 5.78
C ALA A 56 -6.03 -18.40 4.44
N GLN A 57 -7.23 -18.06 3.95
CA GLN A 57 -7.69 -18.47 2.61
C GLN A 57 -6.83 -17.81 1.52
N HIS A 58 -6.54 -16.52 1.61
CA HIS A 58 -5.67 -15.84 0.63
C HIS A 58 -4.25 -16.43 0.60
N ILE A 59 -3.70 -16.76 1.77
CA ILE A 59 -2.39 -17.41 1.90
C ILE A 59 -2.40 -18.81 1.29
N SER A 60 -3.47 -19.56 1.51
CA SER A 60 -3.65 -20.89 0.89
C SER A 60 -3.68 -20.77 -0.64
N GLY A 61 -4.48 -19.85 -1.19
CA GLY A 61 -4.53 -19.59 -2.63
C GLY A 61 -3.17 -19.18 -3.21
N TRP A 62 -2.43 -18.31 -2.51
CA TRP A 62 -1.06 -17.96 -2.86
C TRP A 62 -0.13 -19.18 -2.91
N ARG A 63 -0.15 -20.04 -1.89
CA ARG A 63 0.71 -21.23 -1.82
C ARG A 63 0.48 -22.19 -2.97
N PHE A 64 -0.78 -22.47 -3.29
CA PHE A 64 -1.12 -23.30 -4.45
C PHE A 64 -0.63 -22.67 -5.74
N TYR A 65 -0.87 -21.37 -5.96
CA TYR A 65 -0.39 -20.68 -7.16
C TYR A 65 1.14 -20.66 -7.27
N ALA A 66 1.85 -20.44 -6.16
CA ALA A 66 3.30 -20.36 -6.15
C ALA A 66 3.98 -21.70 -6.46
N GLN A 67 3.39 -22.81 -6.03
CA GLN A 67 3.87 -24.17 -6.29
C GLN A 67 3.48 -24.70 -7.68
N ASP A 68 2.43 -24.15 -8.27
CA ASP A 68 1.96 -24.57 -9.58
C ASP A 68 2.98 -24.23 -10.70
N PRO A 69 3.16 -25.08 -11.72
CA PRO A 69 4.01 -24.75 -12.86
C PRO A 69 3.59 -23.45 -13.54
N TRP A 70 4.54 -22.82 -14.23
CA TRP A 70 4.22 -21.70 -15.12
C TRP A 70 3.37 -22.20 -16.29
N GLN A 71 2.20 -21.61 -16.44
CA GLN A 71 1.24 -21.95 -17.48
C GLN A 71 0.53 -20.68 -17.97
N LEU A 72 -0.08 -20.77 -19.15
CA LEU A 72 -0.99 -19.74 -19.64
C LEU A 72 -2.42 -20.21 -19.39
N PRO A 73 -3.31 -19.34 -18.87
CA PRO A 73 -3.09 -17.95 -18.42
C PRO A 73 -2.20 -17.79 -17.17
N LEU A 74 -1.36 -16.75 -17.13
CA LEU A 74 -0.33 -16.55 -16.09
C LEU A 74 -0.87 -16.43 -14.65
N LEU A 75 -2.12 -16.00 -14.50
CA LEU A 75 -2.77 -15.75 -13.21
C LEU A 75 -3.75 -16.87 -12.82
N GLN A 76 -3.64 -18.03 -13.47
CA GLN A 76 -4.46 -19.20 -13.19
C GLN A 76 -3.63 -20.28 -12.51
N THR A 77 -4.23 -20.95 -11.53
CA THR A 77 -3.70 -22.18 -10.96
C THR A 77 -4.60 -23.36 -11.28
N THR A 78 -4.01 -24.49 -11.68
CA THR A 78 -4.69 -25.79 -11.91
C THR A 78 -4.60 -26.71 -10.69
N SER A 79 -3.75 -26.37 -9.72
CA SER A 79 -3.63 -27.04 -8.43
C SER A 79 -4.89 -26.89 -7.54
N LEU A 80 -5.73 -25.90 -7.82
CA LEU A 80 -7.06 -25.73 -7.22
C LEU A 80 -8.14 -25.88 -8.29
N ASN A 81 -9.29 -26.43 -7.94
CA ASN A 81 -10.43 -26.65 -8.86
C ASN A 81 -10.06 -27.47 -10.12
N HIS A 82 -9.26 -28.52 -9.96
CA HIS A 82 -8.85 -29.40 -11.06
C HIS A 82 -10.07 -30.11 -11.71
N PRO A 83 -10.14 -30.26 -13.05
CA PRO A 83 -9.13 -29.89 -14.05
C PRO A 83 -9.19 -28.45 -14.55
N ASP A 84 -10.31 -27.76 -14.33
CA ASP A 84 -10.57 -26.44 -14.94
C ASP A 84 -9.65 -25.33 -14.39
N GLY A 85 -9.13 -25.50 -13.18
CA GLY A 85 -8.34 -24.49 -12.52
C GLY A 85 -9.18 -23.30 -12.03
N ILE A 86 -8.51 -22.29 -11.51
CA ILE A 86 -9.14 -21.06 -11.00
C ILE A 86 -8.15 -19.90 -11.00
N SER A 87 -8.67 -18.69 -11.25
CA SER A 87 -7.88 -17.45 -11.27
C SER A 87 -7.56 -16.99 -9.85
N ILE A 88 -6.34 -16.48 -9.64
CA ILE A 88 -5.90 -15.86 -8.38
C ILE A 88 -6.85 -14.73 -7.96
N ALA A 89 -7.36 -13.96 -8.92
CA ALA A 89 -8.27 -12.85 -8.63
C ALA A 89 -9.59 -13.32 -8.00
N LEU A 90 -10.03 -14.55 -8.30
CA LEU A 90 -11.25 -15.14 -7.73
C LEU A 90 -11.02 -15.71 -6.32
N MET A 91 -9.77 -15.88 -5.92
CA MET A 91 -9.39 -16.29 -4.56
C MET A 91 -9.13 -15.11 -3.64
N ASP A 92 -9.48 -13.90 -4.08
CA ASP A 92 -9.14 -12.63 -3.41
C ASP A 92 -7.61 -12.47 -3.21
N GLY A 93 -6.84 -13.01 -4.15
CA GLY A 93 -5.41 -12.79 -4.25
C GLY A 93 -5.08 -11.45 -4.92
N ILE A 94 -3.85 -10.99 -4.74
CA ILE A 94 -3.35 -9.73 -5.33
C ILE A 94 -2.55 -10.07 -6.60
N PRO A 95 -3.11 -9.95 -7.82
CA PRO A 95 -2.51 -10.57 -9.00
C PRO A 95 -1.12 -10.04 -9.33
N ILE A 96 -0.92 -8.72 -9.20
CA ILE A 96 0.37 -8.08 -9.50
C ILE A 96 1.47 -8.52 -8.53
N ALA A 97 1.13 -8.63 -7.24
CA ALA A 97 2.07 -9.09 -6.22
C ALA A 97 2.34 -10.59 -6.37
N ALA A 98 1.30 -11.40 -6.57
CA ALA A 98 1.44 -12.83 -6.77
C ALA A 98 2.34 -13.15 -7.97
N LEU A 99 2.14 -12.49 -9.11
CA LEU A 99 2.98 -12.68 -10.28
C LEU A 99 4.44 -12.27 -10.01
N PHE A 100 4.64 -11.11 -9.37
CA PHE A 100 5.97 -10.61 -9.01
C PHE A 100 6.72 -11.58 -8.09
N PHE A 101 6.09 -12.04 -7.00
CA PHE A 101 6.73 -12.93 -6.04
C PHE A 101 6.91 -14.34 -6.60
N LYS A 102 6.00 -14.85 -7.44
CA LYS A 102 6.18 -16.15 -8.11
C LYS A 102 7.39 -16.11 -9.03
N ALA A 103 7.56 -15.02 -9.79
CA ALA A 103 8.74 -14.81 -10.62
C ALA A 103 10.02 -14.75 -9.78
N LEU A 104 9.99 -14.03 -8.65
CA LEU A 104 11.14 -13.89 -7.77
C LEU A 104 11.56 -15.21 -7.12
N ILE A 105 10.60 -16.02 -6.66
CA ILE A 105 10.85 -17.37 -6.13
C ILE A 105 11.39 -18.30 -7.22
N SER A 106 10.89 -18.19 -8.45
CA SER A 106 11.37 -19.00 -9.59
C SER A 106 12.83 -18.69 -9.95
N ILE A 107 13.24 -17.42 -9.84
CA ILE A 107 14.61 -16.98 -10.15
C ILE A 107 15.56 -17.23 -8.97
N PHE A 108 15.09 -17.08 -7.73
CA PHE A 108 15.89 -17.19 -6.52
C PHE A 108 15.25 -18.15 -5.50
N PRO A 109 15.19 -19.47 -5.78
CA PRO A 109 14.48 -20.43 -4.94
C PRO A 109 15.03 -20.49 -3.51
N ASN A 110 16.33 -20.30 -3.33
CA ASN A 110 16.99 -20.36 -2.02
C ASN A 110 16.91 -19.05 -1.22
N ALA A 111 16.33 -17.98 -1.78
CA ALA A 111 16.21 -16.69 -1.10
C ALA A 111 14.95 -16.56 -0.23
N PHE A 112 13.99 -17.48 -0.39
CA PHE A 112 12.70 -17.47 0.30
C PHE A 112 12.56 -18.69 1.19
N ALA A 113 11.90 -18.53 2.34
CA ALA A 113 11.55 -19.66 3.20
C ALA A 113 10.43 -20.51 2.56
N ASP A 114 10.37 -21.80 2.91
CA ASP A 114 9.41 -22.76 2.37
C ASP A 114 7.93 -22.35 2.54
N HIS A 115 7.63 -21.55 3.57
CA HIS A 115 6.28 -21.07 3.87
C HIS A 115 6.09 -19.57 3.62
N PHE A 116 6.94 -18.98 2.78
CA PHE A 116 6.89 -17.56 2.46
C PHE A 116 5.53 -17.13 1.90
N HIS A 117 5.05 -16.01 2.42
CA HIS A 117 3.93 -15.25 1.85
C HIS A 117 4.22 -13.76 2.02
N PHE A 118 3.72 -12.96 1.08
CA PHE A 118 4.09 -11.54 0.97
C PHE A 118 3.08 -10.58 1.62
N PHE A 119 2.02 -11.08 2.26
CA PHE A 119 0.91 -10.24 2.70
C PHE A 119 1.31 -9.18 3.73
N GLY A 120 2.23 -9.52 4.66
CA GLY A 120 2.78 -8.54 5.61
C GLY A 120 3.51 -7.39 4.89
N TRP A 121 4.33 -7.71 3.88
CA TRP A 121 5.03 -6.71 3.07
C TRP A 121 4.06 -5.87 2.24
N TRP A 122 3.02 -6.51 1.69
CA TRP A 122 1.98 -5.82 0.94
C TRP A 122 1.24 -4.81 1.82
N ILE A 123 0.79 -5.21 3.01
CA ILE A 123 0.09 -4.30 3.93
C ILE A 123 0.98 -3.09 4.28
N GLY A 124 2.25 -3.31 4.61
CA GLY A 124 3.20 -2.23 4.86
C GLY A 124 3.38 -1.31 3.64
N LEU A 125 3.50 -1.90 2.44
CA LEU A 125 3.58 -1.15 1.19
C LEU A 125 2.35 -0.27 0.96
N VAL A 126 1.14 -0.77 1.22
CA VAL A 126 -0.10 0.01 1.06
C VAL A 126 -0.08 1.28 1.92
N PHE A 127 0.31 1.19 3.20
CA PHE A 127 0.37 2.36 4.08
C PHE A 127 1.39 3.41 3.60
N VAL A 128 2.56 2.98 3.12
CA VAL A 128 3.56 3.89 2.54
C VAL A 128 3.03 4.52 1.24
N MET A 129 2.41 3.72 0.37
CA MET A 129 1.80 4.22 -0.87
C MET A 129 0.65 5.18 -0.59
N GLN A 130 -0.12 4.98 0.47
CA GLN A 130 -1.20 5.88 0.89
C GLN A 130 -0.65 7.26 1.28
N ALA A 131 0.45 7.31 2.04
CA ALA A 131 1.13 8.56 2.37
C ALA A 131 1.63 9.27 1.11
N LEU A 132 2.28 8.54 0.20
CA LEU A 132 2.79 9.07 -1.07
C LEU A 132 1.66 9.61 -1.95
N ALA A 133 0.54 8.90 -2.04
CA ALA A 133 -0.60 9.29 -2.86
C ALA A 133 -1.27 10.56 -2.32
N ALA A 134 -1.40 10.68 -0.99
CA ALA A 134 -1.90 11.90 -0.35
C ALA A 134 -1.00 13.11 -0.63
N THR A 135 0.32 12.92 -0.54
CA THR A 135 1.29 13.97 -0.90
C THR A 135 1.24 14.33 -2.39
N ALA A 136 1.09 13.36 -3.28
CA ALA A 136 0.95 13.61 -4.71
C ALA A 136 -0.30 14.46 -4.99
N LEU A 137 -1.45 14.08 -4.43
CA LEU A 137 -2.72 14.78 -4.63
C LEU A 137 -2.68 16.20 -4.09
N ILE A 138 -2.26 16.40 -2.84
CA ILE A 138 -2.29 17.73 -2.23
C ILE A 138 -1.35 18.71 -2.95
N ARG A 139 -0.25 18.19 -3.51
CA ARG A 139 0.67 18.99 -4.34
C ARG A 139 0.11 19.29 -5.73
N ALA A 140 -0.60 18.35 -6.35
CA ALA A 140 -1.31 18.57 -7.61
C ALA A 140 -2.35 19.69 -7.46
N LEU A 141 -3.02 19.74 -6.31
CA LEU A 141 -3.94 20.83 -5.92
C LEU A 141 -3.25 22.17 -5.56
N GLY A 142 -1.93 22.29 -5.74
CA GLY A 142 -1.16 23.52 -5.53
C GLY A 142 -0.66 23.75 -4.11
N ILE A 143 -0.98 22.89 -3.14
CA ILE A 143 -0.53 23.03 -1.76
C ILE A 143 0.86 22.42 -1.61
N LYS A 144 1.87 23.28 -1.52
CA LYS A 144 3.29 22.87 -1.49
C LYS A 144 3.95 23.01 -0.12
N HIS A 145 3.32 23.67 0.84
CA HIS A 145 3.93 23.90 2.15
C HIS A 145 3.90 22.67 3.06
N TRP A 146 4.89 22.53 3.94
CA TRP A 146 5.09 21.34 4.76
C TRP A 146 3.87 20.99 5.62
N PHE A 147 3.23 21.99 6.22
CA PHE A 147 2.11 21.79 7.13
C PHE A 147 0.87 21.18 6.44
N GLY A 148 0.56 21.61 5.22
CA GLY A 148 -0.59 21.08 4.47
C GLY A 148 -0.33 19.65 4.04
N GLN A 149 0.92 19.33 3.69
CA GLN A 149 1.31 17.96 3.40
C GLN A 149 1.22 17.04 4.62
N LEU A 150 1.67 17.50 5.79
CA LEU A 150 1.56 16.72 7.03
C LEU A 150 0.10 16.38 7.36
N ILE A 151 -0.81 17.35 7.26
CA ILE A 151 -2.24 17.13 7.52
C ILE A 151 -2.80 16.13 6.51
N ALA A 152 -2.49 16.29 5.22
CA ALA A 152 -2.99 15.39 4.18
C ALA A 152 -2.48 13.95 4.37
N ILE A 153 -1.18 13.78 4.65
CA ILE A 153 -0.58 12.47 4.94
C ILE A 153 -1.25 11.86 6.17
N GLY A 154 -1.31 12.59 7.28
CA GLY A 154 -1.87 12.12 8.54
C GLY A 154 -3.33 11.69 8.40
N PHE A 155 -4.15 12.48 7.68
CA PHE A 155 -5.53 12.13 7.37
C PHE A 155 -5.63 10.85 6.54
N ALA A 156 -4.84 10.74 5.48
CA ALA A 156 -4.92 9.62 4.55
C ALA A 156 -4.48 8.28 5.17
N ILE A 157 -3.45 8.26 6.02
CA ILE A 157 -2.95 7.03 6.67
C ILE A 157 -3.78 6.61 7.88
N THR A 158 -4.56 7.51 8.46
CA THR A 158 -5.45 7.22 9.60
C THR A 158 -6.88 6.89 9.18
N TRP A 159 -7.16 6.78 7.88
CA TRP A 159 -8.51 6.54 7.38
C TRP A 159 -9.10 5.23 7.92
N PRO A 160 -10.27 5.24 8.60
CA PRO A 160 -10.83 4.04 9.22
C PRO A 160 -11.03 2.87 8.25
N VAL A 161 -11.37 3.17 6.99
CA VAL A 161 -11.60 2.15 5.95
C VAL A 161 -10.31 1.39 5.63
N LEU A 162 -9.14 2.04 5.67
CA LEU A 162 -7.85 1.41 5.45
C LEU A 162 -7.54 0.41 6.57
N HIS A 163 -7.77 0.82 7.82
CA HIS A 163 -7.52 -0.01 9.00
C HIS A 163 -8.52 -1.17 9.09
N ALA A 164 -9.80 -0.94 8.81
CA ALA A 164 -10.83 -1.99 8.89
C ALA A 164 -10.65 -3.12 7.87
N ARG A 165 -9.89 -2.89 6.78
CA ARG A 165 -9.70 -3.85 5.69
C ARG A 165 -8.38 -4.63 5.76
N TYR A 166 -7.65 -4.56 6.88
CA TYR A 166 -6.34 -5.23 6.97
C TYR A 166 -6.41 -6.76 6.80
N HIS A 167 -7.57 -7.37 7.08
CA HIS A 167 -7.85 -8.78 6.83
C HIS A 167 -8.19 -9.12 5.37
N HIS A 168 -8.43 -8.11 4.52
CA HIS A 168 -8.75 -8.24 3.11
C HIS A 168 -7.71 -7.46 2.27
N PRO A 169 -6.46 -7.95 2.16
CA PRO A 169 -5.33 -7.17 1.65
C PRO A 169 -5.51 -6.67 0.21
N ALA A 170 -6.29 -7.38 -0.61
CA ALA A 170 -6.63 -6.97 -1.97
C ALA A 170 -7.47 -5.68 -2.02
N LEU A 171 -8.27 -5.41 -0.98
CA LEU A 171 -9.18 -4.27 -0.90
C LEU A 171 -8.56 -3.04 -0.22
N MET A 172 -7.29 -3.10 0.16
CA MET A 172 -6.62 -2.03 0.89
C MET A 172 -6.05 -0.91 0.00
N MET A 173 -5.91 -1.12 -1.32
CA MET A 173 -5.25 -0.21 -2.28
C MET A 173 -6.02 1.09 -2.58
N GLN A 174 -6.54 1.77 -1.56
CA GLN A 174 -7.22 3.06 -1.67
C GLN A 174 -6.30 4.18 -2.19
N CYS A 175 -4.98 3.99 -2.08
CA CYS A 175 -3.97 4.89 -2.62
C CYS A 175 -4.10 5.09 -4.14
N VAL A 176 -4.62 4.08 -4.86
CA VAL A 176 -4.85 4.17 -6.31
C VAL A 176 -5.84 5.29 -6.64
N ILE A 177 -6.86 5.50 -5.80
CA ILE A 177 -7.85 6.57 -6.00
C ILE A 177 -7.18 7.94 -5.85
N LEU A 178 -6.35 8.11 -4.81
CA LEU A 178 -5.62 9.35 -4.59
C LEU A 178 -4.61 9.63 -5.70
N PHE A 179 -3.91 8.60 -6.19
CA PHE A 179 -3.02 8.74 -7.34
C PHE A 179 -3.77 9.10 -8.62
N ALA A 180 -4.93 8.48 -8.88
CA ALA A 180 -5.74 8.80 -10.05
C ALA A 180 -6.18 10.28 -10.04
N LEU A 181 -6.63 10.78 -8.89
CA LEU A 181 -6.95 12.19 -8.72
C LEU A 181 -5.71 13.10 -8.87
N ALA A 182 -4.57 12.69 -8.31
CA ALA A 182 -3.32 13.44 -8.42
C ALA A 182 -2.77 13.53 -9.84
N LEU A 183 -3.09 12.56 -10.71
CA LEU A 183 -2.73 12.57 -12.13
C LEU A 183 -3.73 13.33 -13.00
N TYR A 184 -4.96 13.52 -12.50
CA TYR A 184 -6.00 14.28 -13.18
C TYR A 184 -5.80 15.80 -13.06
N PHE A 185 -5.40 16.28 -11.88
CA PHE A 185 -5.11 17.70 -11.61
C PHE A 185 -3.66 18.07 -11.93
#